data_AF-A0A3C1DY16-F1
#
_entry.id   AF-A0A3C1DY16-F1
#
_cell.length_a   1.000
_cell.length_b   1.000
_cell.length_c   1.000
_cell.angle_alpha   90.00
_cell.angle_beta   90.00
_cell.angle_gamma   90.00
#
_symmetry.space_group_name_H-M   'P 1'
#
loop_
_entity.id
_entity.type
_entity.pdbx_description
1 polymer ?
#
loop_
_entity_poly.entity_id
_entity_poly.type
_entity_poly.pdbx_seq_one_letter_code
_entity_poly.pdbx_strand_id
1 'polypeptide(L)'
;MERAVDFSTPLSGSPGESLSRVNIHELGFAGPTLQARFDDYKGHIGDSDFWWPEFGLIGEFDGLVKYTRDQYTKGRSIEEIVIAEKVREDRLRALGPSVSRWLWGTALRPRELFQQLSAAGLQVVRG
;
A
#
# COMPACT_ATOMS: atom_id res chain seq x y z
N MET A 1 11.62 -16.17 -24.79
CA MET A 1 11.18 -14.90 -24.18
C MET A 1 9.69 -14.76 -24.45
N GLU A 2 8.89 -15.46 -23.66
CA GLU A 2 7.48 -15.72 -23.97
C GLU A 2 6.62 -15.40 -22.74
N ARG A 3 5.67 -14.48 -22.94
CA ARG A 3 4.42 -14.25 -22.18
C ARG A 3 4.54 -13.83 -20.71
N ALA A 4 4.67 -12.52 -20.50
CA ALA A 4 4.45 -11.84 -19.21
C ALA A 4 3.23 -10.90 -19.20
N VAL A 5 2.35 -10.98 -20.21
CA VAL A 5 1.32 -9.93 -20.45
C VAL A 5 -0.06 -10.26 -19.86
N ASP A 6 -0.32 -11.48 -19.36
CA ASP A 6 -1.68 -11.89 -18.94
C ASP A 6 -1.90 -12.06 -17.43
N PHE A 7 -1.15 -11.36 -16.56
CA PHE A 7 -1.28 -11.51 -15.10
C PHE A 7 -1.72 -10.27 -14.33
N SER A 8 -2.58 -9.42 -14.90
CA SER A 8 -3.26 -8.36 -14.12
C SER A 8 -4.72 -8.71 -13.88
N THR A 9 -5.04 -9.18 -12.66
CA THR A 9 -6.41 -9.22 -12.13
C THR A 9 -6.52 -8.26 -10.93
N PRO A 10 -7.62 -7.52 -10.74
CA PRO A 10 -7.72 -6.41 -9.79
C PRO A 10 -8.26 -6.80 -8.40
N LEU A 11 -8.32 -8.08 -8.04
CA LEU A 11 -8.98 -8.53 -6.81
C LEU A 11 -8.15 -9.61 -6.12
N SER A 12 -7.66 -9.27 -4.93
CA SER A 12 -6.68 -9.95 -4.09
C SER A 12 -5.21 -9.76 -4.50
N GLY A 13 -4.50 -8.92 -3.73
CA GLY A 13 -3.09 -9.11 -3.43
C GLY A 13 -2.17 -9.07 -4.63
N SER A 14 -1.91 -7.90 -5.22
CA SER A 14 -1.01 -7.83 -6.39
C SER A 14 0.31 -8.58 -6.14
N PRO A 15 1.01 -9.07 -7.18
CA PRO A 15 2.29 -9.76 -6.97
C PRO A 15 3.29 -8.96 -6.13
N GLY A 16 3.23 -7.62 -6.20
CA GLY A 16 4.02 -6.73 -5.36
C GLY A 16 3.60 -6.71 -3.89
N GLU A 17 2.30 -6.78 -3.58
CA GLU A 17 1.81 -6.95 -2.20
C GLU A 17 2.25 -8.31 -1.63
N SER A 18 2.11 -9.38 -2.42
CA SER A 18 2.53 -10.72 -2.01
C SER A 18 4.03 -10.79 -1.71
N LEU A 19 4.87 -10.25 -2.62
CA LEU A 19 6.31 -10.14 -2.41
C LEU A 19 6.64 -9.30 -1.16
N SER A 20 5.97 -8.15 -1.00
CA SER A 20 6.18 -7.28 0.16
C SER A 20 5.86 -8.02 1.46
N ARG A 21 4.76 -8.79 1.50
CA ARG A 21 4.38 -9.59 2.68
C ARG A 21 5.42 -10.65 3.03
N VAL A 22 5.96 -11.35 2.04
CA VAL A 22 7.05 -12.33 2.25
C VAL A 22 8.27 -11.63 2.84
N ASN A 23 8.70 -10.51 2.24
CA ASN A 23 9.85 -9.76 2.74
C ASN A 23 9.61 -9.22 4.16
N ILE A 24 8.43 -8.69 4.46
CA ILE A 24 8.05 -8.23 5.81
C ILE A 24 8.25 -9.36 6.83
N HIS A 25 7.79 -10.57 6.51
CA HIS A 25 7.95 -11.76 7.36
C HIS A 25 9.42 -12.16 7.55
N GLU A 26 10.17 -12.31 6.44
CA GLU A 26 11.59 -12.72 6.48
C GLU A 26 12.48 -11.72 7.23
N LEU A 27 12.16 -10.42 7.11
CA LEU A 27 12.82 -9.33 7.82
C LEU A 27 12.48 -9.29 9.32
N GLY A 28 11.51 -10.09 9.78
CA GLY A 28 11.16 -10.23 11.19
C GLY A 28 10.24 -9.14 11.74
N PHE A 29 9.60 -8.34 10.89
CA PHE A 29 8.59 -7.39 11.33
C PHE A 29 7.33 -8.08 11.83
N ALA A 30 6.50 -7.33 12.57
CA ALA A 30 5.18 -7.80 12.97
C ALA A 30 4.34 -8.12 11.74
N GLY A 31 3.48 -9.14 11.85
CA GLY A 31 2.54 -9.49 10.79
C GLY A 31 1.47 -8.39 10.63
N PRO A 32 1.23 -7.87 9.42
CA PRO A 32 0.17 -6.89 9.19
C PRO A 32 -1.20 -7.58 9.11
N THR A 33 -2.24 -6.84 9.47
CA THR A 33 -3.61 -7.10 9.00
C THR A 33 -3.71 -6.63 7.55
N LEU A 34 -4.17 -7.50 6.66
CA LEU A 34 -4.26 -7.19 5.23
C LEU A 34 -5.64 -6.65 4.88
N GLN A 35 -5.70 -5.75 3.90
CA GLN A 35 -6.96 -5.19 3.38
C GLN A 35 -7.84 -4.64 4.52
N ALA A 36 -7.18 -3.98 5.50
CA ALA A 36 -7.87 -3.43 6.66
C ALA A 36 -8.72 -2.24 6.22
N ARG A 37 -10.00 -2.30 6.59
CA ARG A 37 -11.00 -1.30 6.20
C ARG A 37 -10.91 -0.05 7.08
N PHE A 38 -10.85 1.12 6.44
CA PHE A 38 -10.90 2.42 7.11
C PHE A 38 -12.18 3.18 6.73
N ASP A 39 -12.88 3.68 7.75
CA ASP A 39 -14.10 4.46 7.64
C ASP A 39 -14.01 5.70 8.55
N ASP A 40 -14.72 6.78 8.22
CA ASP A 40 -14.99 7.91 9.11
C ASP A 40 -16.50 8.25 9.11
N TYR A 41 -16.88 9.38 9.72
CA TYR A 41 -18.29 9.83 9.75
C TYR A 41 -18.89 10.16 8.37
N LYS A 42 -18.06 10.35 7.34
CA LYS A 42 -18.48 10.52 5.93
C LYS A 42 -18.55 9.17 5.19
N GLY A 43 -18.29 8.07 5.88
CA GLY A 43 -18.33 6.71 5.36
C GLY A 43 -16.96 6.18 4.98
N HIS A 44 -16.92 5.30 3.99
CA HIS A 44 -15.71 4.57 3.62
C HIS A 44 -14.60 5.49 3.08
N ILE A 45 -13.36 5.22 3.49
CA ILE A 45 -12.15 5.92 3.01
C ILE A 45 -11.37 5.02 2.05
N GLY A 46 -11.16 3.76 2.43
CA GLY A 46 -10.45 2.76 1.62
C GLY A 46 -10.03 1.55 2.44
N ASP A 47 -9.50 0.55 1.76
CA ASP A 47 -8.89 -0.63 2.37
C ASP A 47 -7.38 -0.56 2.15
N SER A 48 -6.58 -0.74 3.20
CA SER A 48 -5.12 -0.65 3.12
C SER A 48 -4.47 -1.99 2.77
N ASP A 49 -3.35 -1.98 2.04
CA ASP A 49 -2.62 -3.23 1.77
C ASP A 49 -2.10 -3.90 3.05
N PHE A 50 -1.52 -3.11 3.95
CA PHE A 50 -0.92 -3.57 5.21
C PHE A 50 -1.29 -2.64 6.37
N TRP A 51 -1.76 -3.20 7.47
CA TRP A 51 -2.11 -2.44 8.68
C TRP A 51 -1.46 -3.04 9.92
N TRP A 52 -0.76 -2.20 10.68
CA TRP A 52 -0.17 -2.54 11.97
C TRP A 52 -0.83 -1.69 13.07
N PRO A 53 -1.93 -2.17 13.68
CA PRO A 53 -2.69 -1.39 14.66
C PRO A 53 -1.85 -0.93 15.86
N GLU A 54 -0.98 -1.80 16.37
CA GLU A 54 -0.12 -1.52 17.52
C GLU A 54 0.90 -0.40 17.23
N PHE A 55 1.24 -0.19 15.96
CA PHE A 55 2.21 0.80 15.51
C PHE A 55 1.55 2.05 14.93
N GLY A 56 0.22 2.06 14.80
CA GLY A 56 -0.50 3.11 14.11
C GLY A 56 0.01 3.31 12.68
N LEU A 57 0.45 2.24 12.00
CA LEU A 57 1.13 2.33 10.70
C LEU A 57 0.35 1.61 9.59
N ILE A 58 0.05 2.34 8.52
CA ILE A 58 -0.46 1.82 7.26
C ILE A 58 0.72 1.66 6.29
N GLY A 59 0.81 0.50 5.63
CA GLY A 59 1.70 0.25 4.50
C GLY A 59 0.91 0.10 3.21
N GLU A 60 1.35 0.76 2.14
CA GLU A 60 0.72 0.67 0.81
C GLU A 60 1.77 0.35 -0.24
N PHE A 61 1.50 -0.66 -1.06
CA PHE A 61 2.29 -0.97 -2.24
C PHE A 61 1.64 -0.30 -3.47
N ASP A 62 2.35 0.65 -4.07
CA ASP A 62 1.91 1.25 -5.33
C ASP A 62 2.64 0.62 -6.51
N GLY A 63 1.88 -0.14 -7.31
CA GLY A 63 2.38 -0.82 -8.49
C GLY A 63 2.72 0.09 -9.68
N LEU A 64 2.54 1.41 -9.59
CA LEU A 64 2.94 2.42 -10.59
C LEU A 64 2.49 2.12 -12.04
N VAL A 65 1.32 1.48 -12.21
CA VAL A 65 0.64 1.32 -13.51
C VAL A 65 -0.77 1.94 -13.46
N LYS A 66 -0.97 3.01 -12.68
CA LYS A 66 -2.29 3.68 -12.55
C LYS A 66 -2.40 5.03 -13.24
N TYR A 67 -1.29 5.69 -13.62
CA TYR A 67 -1.32 7.07 -14.12
C TYR A 67 -1.17 7.24 -15.64
N THR A 68 -0.91 6.16 -16.39
CA THR A 68 -0.58 6.26 -17.83
C THR A 68 -1.59 5.58 -18.76
N ARG A 69 -2.72 5.07 -18.24
CA ARG A 69 -3.78 4.45 -19.06
C ARG A 69 -5.13 5.12 -18.82
N ASP A 70 -5.76 5.59 -19.90
CA ASP A 70 -7.15 6.09 -19.94
C ASP A 70 -8.18 5.15 -19.26
N GLN A 71 -7.85 3.86 -19.12
CA GLN A 71 -8.68 2.88 -18.42
C GLN A 71 -8.86 3.17 -16.92
N TYR A 72 -7.93 3.90 -16.28
CA TYR A 72 -8.00 4.20 -14.85
C TYR A 72 -8.71 5.50 -14.52
N THR A 73 -8.77 6.43 -15.48
CA THR A 73 -9.47 7.70 -15.27
C THR A 73 -10.98 7.50 -15.22
N LYS A 74 -11.51 6.44 -15.85
CA LYS A 74 -12.96 6.16 -15.96
C LYS A 74 -13.74 7.40 -16.45
N GLY A 75 -13.12 8.21 -17.31
CA GLY A 75 -13.68 9.46 -17.82
C GLY A 75 -13.49 10.68 -16.91
N ARG A 76 -12.81 10.55 -15.77
CA ARG A 76 -12.44 11.68 -14.89
C ARG A 76 -11.21 12.40 -15.43
N SER A 77 -11.09 13.68 -15.13
CA SER A 77 -9.87 14.42 -15.41
C SER A 77 -8.74 14.01 -14.45
N ILE A 78 -7.49 14.28 -14.83
CA ILE A 78 -6.34 14.02 -13.96
C ILE A 78 -6.48 14.86 -12.68
N GLU A 79 -6.96 16.09 -12.78
CA GLU A 79 -7.19 16.98 -11.63
C GLU A 79 -8.19 16.37 -10.64
N GLU A 80 -9.28 15.78 -11.11
CA GLU A 80 -10.28 15.12 -10.25
C GLU A 80 -9.70 13.93 -9.49
N ILE A 81 -8.83 13.14 -10.14
CA ILE A 81 -8.16 11.99 -9.51
C ILE A 81 -7.20 12.46 -8.42
N VAL A 82 -6.39 13.48 -8.71
CA VAL A 82 -5.44 14.06 -7.76
C VAL A 82 -6.17 14.64 -6.55
N ILE A 83 -7.27 15.36 -6.77
CA ILE A 83 -8.09 15.92 -5.70
C ILE A 83 -8.70 14.79 -4.85
N ALA A 84 -9.25 13.75 -5.48
CA ALA A 84 -9.84 12.62 -4.77
C ALA A 84 -8.82 11.87 -3.90
N GLU A 85 -7.61 11.61 -4.43
CA GLU A 85 -6.52 10.98 -3.68
C GLU A 85 -6.06 11.85 -2.51
N LYS A 86 -5.96 13.18 -2.71
CA LYS A 86 -5.63 14.11 -1.62
C LYS A 86 -6.67 14.08 -0.51
N VAL A 87 -7.95 14.15 -0.87
CA VAL A 87 -9.06 14.09 0.12
C VAL A 87 -9.06 12.77 0.87
N ARG A 88 -8.79 11.66 0.18
CA ARG A 88 -8.68 10.33 0.80
C ARG A 88 -7.53 10.29 1.81
N GLU A 89 -6.36 10.78 1.42
CA GLU A 89 -5.18 10.82 2.29
C GLU A 89 -5.39 11.72 3.51
N ASP A 90 -6.01 12.89 3.33
CA ASP A 90 -6.34 13.80 4.43
C ASP A 90 -7.33 13.14 5.42
N ARG A 91 -8.31 12.39 4.94
CA ARG A 91 -9.25 11.61 5.79
C ARG A 91 -8.53 10.50 6.56
N LEU A 92 -7.65 9.73 5.91
CA LEU A 92 -6.85 8.71 6.59
C LEU A 92 -5.94 9.32 7.66
N ARG A 93 -5.26 10.43 7.33
CA ARG A 93 -4.37 11.12 8.27
C ARG A 93 -5.13 11.64 9.49
N ALA A 94 -6.38 12.07 9.32
CA ALA A 94 -7.23 12.51 10.41
C ALA A 94 -7.61 11.39 11.40
N LEU A 95 -7.50 10.11 10.99
CA LEU A 95 -7.73 8.98 11.91
C LEU A 95 -6.54 8.75 12.87
N GLY A 96 -5.38 9.34 12.61
CA GLY A 96 -4.18 9.19 13.42
C GLY A 96 -3.06 8.28 12.90
N PRO A 97 -3.28 7.32 11.97
CA PRO A 97 -2.20 6.51 11.44
C PRO A 97 -1.15 7.30 10.63
N SER A 98 0.09 6.84 10.66
CA SER A 98 1.11 7.17 9.66
C SER A 98 0.96 6.27 8.44
N VAL A 99 1.43 6.73 7.27
CA VAL A 99 1.35 5.96 6.01
C VAL A 99 2.76 5.85 5.41
N SER A 100 3.19 4.62 5.12
CA SER A 100 4.40 4.32 4.38
C SER A 100 4.03 3.69 3.03
N ARG A 101 4.38 4.37 1.93
CA ARG A 101 4.10 3.90 0.57
C ARG A 101 5.38 3.52 -0.14
N TRP A 102 5.40 2.36 -0.81
CA TRP A 102 6.56 1.95 -1.59
C TRP A 102 6.18 1.40 -2.96
N LEU A 103 7.17 1.41 -3.84
CA LEU A 103 7.05 0.97 -5.23
C LEU A 103 7.78 -0.36 -5.42
N TRP A 104 7.68 -0.91 -6.63
CA TRP A 104 8.41 -2.11 -7.06
C TRP A 104 9.90 -2.10 -6.69
N GLY A 105 10.59 -0.96 -6.88
CA GLY A 105 12.01 -0.83 -6.56
C GLY A 105 12.32 -1.20 -5.11
N THR A 106 11.56 -0.66 -4.16
CA THR A 106 11.69 -0.98 -2.74
C THR A 106 11.22 -2.40 -2.44
N ALA A 107 10.10 -2.84 -3.01
CA ALA A 107 9.54 -4.18 -2.76
C ALA A 107 10.52 -5.30 -3.17
N LEU A 108 11.27 -5.10 -4.26
CA LEU A 108 12.27 -6.05 -4.76
C LEU A 108 13.60 -6.01 -3.99
N ARG A 109 13.80 -5.04 -3.09
CA ARG A 109 15.05 -4.85 -2.35
C ARG A 109 14.76 -4.90 -0.85
N PRO A 110 14.81 -6.10 -0.22
CA PRO A 110 14.43 -6.28 1.18
C PRO A 110 15.11 -5.31 2.16
N ARG A 111 16.37 -4.93 1.90
CA ARG A 111 17.08 -3.94 2.72
C ARG A 111 16.44 -2.54 2.67
N GLU A 112 15.98 -2.10 1.50
CA GLU A 112 15.30 -0.81 1.37
C GLU A 112 13.92 -0.84 2.02
N LEU A 113 13.18 -1.94 1.82
CA LEU A 113 11.91 -2.14 2.51
C LEU A 113 12.08 -2.13 4.03
N PHE A 114 13.13 -2.78 4.53
CA PHE A 114 13.49 -2.76 5.96
C PHE A 114 13.72 -1.35 6.47
N GLN A 115 14.59 -0.58 5.79
CA GLN A 115 14.93 0.78 6.19
C GLN A 115 13.70 1.68 6.18
N GLN A 116 12.86 1.56 5.15
CA GLN A 116 11.66 2.35 5.00
C GLN A 116 10.63 2.05 6.10
N LEU A 117 10.32 0.78 6.36
CA LEU A 117 9.36 0.39 7.40
C LEU A 117 9.88 0.71 8.81
N SER A 118 11.18 0.52 9.06
CA SER A 118 11.80 0.90 10.33
C SER A 118 11.75 2.41 10.56
N ALA A 119 12.01 3.22 9.52
CA ALA A 119 11.91 4.68 9.60
C ALA A 119 10.47 5.16 9.84
N ALA A 120 9.48 4.36 9.41
CA ALA A 120 8.07 4.59 9.70
C ALA A 120 7.64 4.14 11.12
N GLY A 121 8.57 3.62 11.92
CA GLY A 121 8.34 3.22 13.31
C GLY A 121 7.98 1.76 13.51
N LEU A 122 7.96 0.95 12.44
CA LEU A 122 7.70 -0.49 12.56
C LEU A 122 8.90 -1.19 13.21
N GLN A 123 8.63 -2.03 14.22
CA GLN A 123 9.68 -2.76 14.93
C GLN A 123 9.74 -4.22 14.52
N VAL A 124 10.95 -4.76 14.54
CA VAL A 124 11.21 -6.20 14.43
C VAL A 124 10.77 -6.85 15.75
N VAL A 125 9.96 -7.90 15.68
CA VAL A 125 9.38 -8.59 16.84
C VAL A 125 9.89 -10.01 16.99
N ARG A 126 11.04 -10.36 16.39
CA ARG A 126 11.56 -11.73 16.42
C ARG A 126 11.54 -12.32 17.84
N GLY A 127 10.75 -13.39 17.97
CA GLY A 127 11.04 -14.55 18.81
C GLY A 127 11.99 -15.51 18.12
#